data_AF-A0A6I4XQF8-F1
#
_entry.id   AF-A0A6I4XQF8-F1
#
_cell.length_a   1.000
_cell.length_b   1.000
_cell.length_c   1.000
_cell.angle_alpha   90.00
_cell.angle_beta   90.00
_cell.angle_gamma   90.00
#
_symmetry.space_group_name_H-M   'P 1'
#
loop_
_entity.id
_entity.type
_entity.pdbx_description
1 polymer ?
#
loop_
_entity_poly.entity_id
_entity_poly.type
_entity_poly.pdbx_seq_one_letter_code
_entity_poly.pdbx_strand_id
1 'polypeptide(L)'
;YQTLVSLTKLLTPIIPHTAEEIWSFLQEEEEYVQLAEFPGYETFTNEEELMDTWAAFMDFRDNVLKALEEARHSKLIGKSLEAKVTVYPNEQIRQLMTAVDADIAQLLIVSDFEVSKEVAPSEAVQFEDMAILVE
;
A
#
# COMPACT_ATOMS: atom_id res chain seq x y z
N TYR A 1 13.43 4.87 -7.34
CA TYR A 1 14.67 5.66 -7.48
C TYR A 1 14.35 7.16 -7.50
N GLN A 2 13.60 7.67 -8.48
CA GLN A 2 13.25 9.11 -8.59
C GLN A 2 12.65 9.71 -7.29
N THR A 3 11.76 8.98 -6.61
CA THR A 3 11.20 9.41 -5.31
C THR A 3 12.29 9.62 -4.25
N LEU A 4 13.29 8.73 -4.18
CA LEU A 4 14.38 8.84 -3.22
C LEU A 4 15.23 10.08 -3.51
N VAL A 5 15.62 10.29 -4.77
CA VAL A 5 16.36 11.49 -5.20
C VAL A 5 15.60 12.77 -4.86
N SER A 6 14.32 12.83 -5.23
CA SER A 6 13.48 14.02 -5.02
C SER A 6 13.26 14.31 -3.54
N LEU A 7 12.98 13.28 -2.73
CA LEU A 7 12.85 13.44 -1.28
C LEU A 7 14.16 13.91 -0.64
N THR A 8 15.31 13.35 -1.04
CA THR A 8 16.61 13.77 -0.54
C THR A 8 16.83 15.26 -0.81
N LYS A 9 16.61 15.73 -2.05
CA LYS A 9 16.71 17.15 -2.44
C LYS A 9 15.75 18.05 -1.63
N LEU A 10 14.49 17.64 -1.47
CA LEU A 10 13.48 18.39 -0.71
C LEU A 10 13.81 18.50 0.79
N LEU A 11 14.45 17.47 1.34
CA LEU A 11 14.80 17.41 2.76
C LEU A 11 16.15 18.08 3.08
N THR A 12 17.01 18.33 2.08
CA THR A 12 18.31 18.99 2.25
C THR A 12 18.29 20.25 3.12
N PRO A 13 17.33 21.19 3.00
CA PRO A 13 17.30 22.38 3.84
C PRO A 13 16.98 22.11 5.33
N ILE A 14 16.47 20.93 5.67
CA ILE A 14 16.03 20.55 7.02
C ILE A 14 17.05 19.61 7.68
N ILE A 15 17.56 18.63 6.90
CA ILE A 15 18.50 17.60 7.36
C ILE A 15 19.75 17.50 6.45
N PRO A 16 20.52 18.58 6.29
CA PRO A 16 21.57 18.67 5.26
C PRO A 16 22.64 17.59 5.35
N HIS A 17 23.07 17.22 6.56
CA HIS A 17 24.09 16.19 6.75
C HIS A 17 23.59 14.79 6.37
N THR A 18 22.37 14.44 6.77
CA THR A 18 21.76 13.14 6.42
C THR A 18 21.41 13.09 4.93
N ALA A 19 20.95 14.20 4.35
CA ALA A 19 20.71 14.29 2.91
C ALA A 19 22.01 14.07 2.11
N GLU A 20 23.13 14.63 2.56
CA GLU A 20 24.46 14.42 1.95
C GLU A 20 24.93 12.96 2.05
N GLU A 21 24.71 12.33 3.21
CA GLU A 21 25.03 10.91 3.40
C GLU A 21 24.23 10.04 2.43
N ILE A 22 22.92 10.27 2.29
CA ILE A 22 22.07 9.58 1.31
C ILE A 22 22.56 9.84 -0.12
N TRP A 23 22.88 11.10 -0.44
CA TRP A 23 23.33 11.53 -1.77
C TRP A 23 24.53 10.73 -2.26
N SER A 24 25.46 10.38 -1.38
CA SER A 24 26.64 9.55 -1.71
C SER A 24 26.31 8.13 -2.22
N PHE A 25 25.08 7.65 -2.01
CA PHE A 25 24.58 6.36 -2.51
C PHE A 25 23.70 6.50 -3.77
N LEU A 26 23.43 7.73 -4.22
CA LEU A 26 22.64 8.03 -5.42
C LEU A 26 23.57 8.20 -6.63
N GLN A 27 23.06 7.92 -7.82
CA GLN A 27 23.76 8.06 -9.10
C GLN A 27 23.33 9.37 -9.76
N GLU A 28 23.76 10.50 -9.18
CA GLU A 28 23.45 11.85 -9.65
C GLU A 28 24.71 12.54 -10.18
N GLU A 29 24.56 13.54 -11.06
CA GLU A 29 25.69 14.22 -11.70
C GLU A 29 26.44 15.14 -10.74
N GLU A 30 25.71 15.81 -9.84
CA GLU A 30 26.30 16.72 -8.86
C GLU A 30 26.99 15.96 -7.72
N GLU A 31 28.19 16.41 -7.34
CA GLU A 31 28.98 15.80 -6.26
C GLU A 31 28.32 15.94 -4.87
N TYR A 32 27.50 16.98 -4.69
CA TYR A 32 26.83 17.30 -3.42
C TYR A 32 25.36 17.64 -3.64
N VAL A 33 24.48 17.23 -2.72
CA VAL A 33 23.05 17.50 -2.87
C VAL A 33 22.73 18.99 -2.84
N GLN A 34 23.52 19.82 -2.14
CA GLN A 34 23.28 21.27 -2.08
C GLN A 34 23.58 21.98 -3.41
N LEU A 35 24.25 21.30 -4.35
CA LEU A 35 24.49 21.81 -5.70
C LEU A 35 23.39 21.40 -6.69
N ALA A 36 22.52 20.47 -6.32
CA ALA A 36 21.45 20.00 -7.17
C ALA A 36 20.24 20.95 -7.11
N GLU A 37 19.59 21.14 -8.26
CA GLU A 37 18.36 21.91 -8.35
C GLU A 37 17.20 21.20 -7.64
N PHE A 38 16.28 22.00 -7.08
CA PHE A 38 15.05 21.47 -6.49
C PHE A 38 14.25 20.68 -7.53
N PRO A 39 13.59 19.57 -7.14
CA PRO A 39 12.74 18.83 -8.06
C PRO A 39 11.56 19.71 -8.50
N GLY A 40 11.26 19.66 -9.79
CA GLY A 40 10.02 20.21 -10.33
C GLY A 40 8.80 19.35 -9.94
N TYR A 41 7.63 19.74 -10.44
CA TYR A 41 6.43 18.93 -10.36
C TYR A 41 5.98 18.48 -11.75
N GLU A 42 5.30 17.35 -11.79
CA GLU A 42 4.68 16.80 -12.99
C GLU A 42 3.17 16.68 -12.74
N THR A 43 2.38 16.87 -13.79
CA THR A 43 0.93 16.68 -13.76
C THR A 43 0.57 15.53 -14.66
N PHE A 44 -0.29 14.64 -14.21
CA PHE A 44 -0.75 13.49 -14.99
C PHE A 44 -2.25 13.62 -15.28
N THR A 45 -2.66 13.27 -16.49
CA THR A 45 -4.07 13.45 -16.91
C THR A 45 -5.07 12.69 -16.04
N ASN A 46 -4.64 11.59 -15.42
CA ASN A 46 -5.46 10.72 -14.56
C ASN A 46 -5.05 10.77 -13.08
N GLU A 47 -4.37 11.81 -12.62
CA GLU A 47 -3.86 11.89 -11.25
C GLU A 47 -4.96 11.81 -10.18
N GLU A 48 -6.08 12.51 -10.39
CA GLU A 48 -7.20 12.55 -9.44
C GLU A 48 -7.86 11.16 -9.30
N GLU A 49 -8.18 10.51 -10.43
CA GLU A 49 -8.75 9.17 -10.46
C GLU A 49 -7.81 8.11 -9.85
N LEU A 50 -6.51 8.23 -10.11
CA LEU A 50 -5.50 7.35 -9.52
C LEU A 50 -5.46 7.54 -8.00
N MET A 51 -5.46 8.78 -7.51
CA MET A 51 -5.45 9.09 -6.09
C MET A 51 -6.71 8.56 -5.39
N ASP A 52 -7.89 8.74 -5.98
CA ASP A 52 -9.15 8.22 -5.45
C ASP A 52 -9.15 6.68 -5.37
N THR A 53 -8.64 6.02 -6.41
CA THR A 53 -8.51 4.56 -6.45
C THR A 53 -7.61 4.05 -5.32
N TRP A 54 -6.43 4.66 -5.15
CA TRP A 54 -5.49 4.25 -4.10
C TRP A 54 -5.98 4.63 -2.70
N ALA A 55 -6.70 5.74 -2.53
CA ALA A 55 -7.33 6.09 -1.26
C ALA A 55 -8.36 5.03 -0.85
N ALA A 56 -9.27 4.66 -1.75
CA ALA A 56 -10.24 3.60 -1.50
C ALA A 56 -9.56 2.24 -1.22
N PHE A 57 -8.45 1.93 -1.91
CA PHE A 57 -7.66 0.74 -1.63
C PHE A 57 -7.05 0.75 -0.23
N MET A 58 -6.55 1.90 0.25
CA MET A 58 -6.01 2.02 1.60
C MET A 58 -7.08 1.81 2.67
N ASP A 59 -8.29 2.33 2.47
CA ASP A 59 -9.43 2.09 3.38
C ASP A 59 -9.82 0.60 3.43
N PHE A 60 -9.85 -0.05 2.27
CA PHE A 60 -10.03 -1.50 2.18
C PHE A 60 -8.92 -2.26 2.93
N ARG A 61 -7.66 -1.87 2.70
CA ARG A 61 -6.48 -2.49 3.33
C ARG A 61 -6.53 -2.36 4.85
N ASP A 62 -6.99 -1.25 5.39
CA ASP A 62 -7.13 -1.07 6.84
C ASP A 62 -8.10 -2.08 7.45
N ASN A 63 -9.18 -2.43 6.76
CA ASN A 63 -10.11 -3.47 7.21
C ASN A 63 -9.48 -4.87 7.13
N VAL A 64 -8.71 -5.16 6.08
CA VAL A 64 -7.93 -6.42 6.01
C VAL A 64 -6.93 -6.51 7.16
N LEU A 65 -6.22 -5.42 7.46
CA LEU A 65 -5.25 -5.40 8.56
C LEU A 65 -5.92 -5.64 9.93
N LYS A 66 -7.14 -5.13 10.14
CA LYS A 66 -7.94 -5.43 11.34
C LYS A 66 -8.26 -6.93 11.43
N ALA A 67 -8.74 -7.55 10.34
CA ALA A 67 -9.04 -8.98 10.31
C ALA A 67 -7.79 -9.84 10.56
N LEU A 68 -6.64 -9.48 9.96
CA LEU A 68 -5.35 -10.12 10.22
C LEU A 68 -4.92 -10.00 11.68
N GLU A 69 -5.17 -8.86 12.32
CA GLU A 69 -4.85 -8.67 13.74
C GLU A 69 -5.73 -9.52 14.66
N GLU A 70 -7.03 -9.66 14.34
CA GLU A 70 -7.92 -10.58 15.06
C GLU A 70 -7.46 -12.05 14.92
N ALA A 71 -7.01 -12.44 13.74
CA ALA A 71 -6.42 -13.76 13.51
C ALA A 71 -5.12 -13.97 14.31
N ARG A 72 -4.27 -12.95 14.45
CA ARG A 72 -3.08 -13.01 15.34
C ARG A 72 -3.46 -13.14 16.80
N HIS A 73 -4.43 -12.35 17.27
CA HIS A 73 -4.92 -12.40 18.64
C HIS A 73 -5.52 -13.76 19.01
N SER A 74 -6.24 -14.39 18.09
CA SER A 74 -6.76 -15.76 18.25
C SER A 74 -5.70 -16.85 18.06
N LYS A 75 -4.45 -16.48 17.75
CA LYS A 75 -3.31 -17.37 17.46
C LYS A 75 -3.52 -18.28 16.25
N LEU A 76 -4.39 -17.88 15.33
CA LEU A 76 -4.58 -18.58 14.06
C LEU A 76 -3.35 -18.43 13.16
N ILE A 77 -2.79 -17.21 13.11
CA ILE A 77 -1.57 -16.89 12.35
C ILE A 77 -0.52 -16.22 13.25
N GLY A 78 0.75 -16.33 12.87
CA GLY A 78 1.84 -15.56 13.49
C GLY A 78 2.16 -14.29 12.69
N LYS A 79 2.40 -14.45 11.38
CA LYS A 79 2.75 -13.36 10.45
C LYS A 79 1.69 -13.26 9.34
N SER A 80 1.49 -12.07 8.78
CA SER A 80 0.59 -11.90 7.62
C SER A 80 0.98 -12.79 6.43
N LEU A 81 2.28 -13.00 6.23
CA LEU A 81 2.82 -13.84 5.15
C LEU A 81 2.47 -15.33 5.28
N GLU A 82 1.88 -15.76 6.40
CA GLU A 82 1.40 -17.12 6.59
C GLU A 82 -0.09 -17.25 6.25
N ALA A 83 -0.78 -16.12 6.07
CA ALA A 83 -2.23 -16.07 5.90
C ALA A 83 -2.64 -16.15 4.44
N LYS A 84 -3.75 -16.84 4.17
CA LYS A 84 -4.62 -16.60 3.01
C LYS A 84 -5.74 -15.65 3.42
N VAL A 85 -5.99 -14.63 2.61
CA VAL A 85 -7.11 -13.70 2.81
C VAL A 85 -8.17 -13.94 1.75
N THR A 86 -9.39 -14.27 2.17
CA THR A 86 -10.54 -14.37 1.28
C THR A 86 -11.52 -13.24 1.58
N VAL A 87 -11.79 -12.41 0.58
CA VAL A 87 -12.73 -11.28 0.69
C VAL A 87 -14.06 -11.66 0.05
N TYR A 88 -15.14 -11.32 0.74
CA TYR A 88 -16.52 -11.45 0.28
C TYR A 88 -17.08 -10.04 0.10
N PRO A 89 -16.83 -9.39 -1.05
CA PRO A 89 -17.11 -7.98 -1.23
C PRO A 89 -18.53 -7.72 -1.71
N ASN A 90 -19.05 -6.52 -1.43
CA ASN A 90 -20.11 -5.92 -2.23
C ASN A 90 -19.59 -5.56 -3.65
N GLU A 91 -20.47 -5.00 -4.47
CA GLU A 91 -20.12 -4.64 -5.86
C GLU A 91 -19.05 -3.53 -5.94
N GLN A 92 -19.07 -2.56 -5.01
CA GLN A 92 -18.11 -1.46 -4.99
C GLN A 92 -16.68 -1.95 -4.73
N ILE A 93 -16.49 -2.78 -3.69
CA ILE A 93 -15.17 -3.35 -3.38
C ILE A 93 -14.71 -4.29 -4.50
N ARG A 94 -15.63 -5.02 -5.15
CA ARG A 94 -15.30 -5.85 -6.32
C ARG A 94 -14.74 -5.02 -7.48
N GLN A 95 -15.35 -3.88 -7.77
CA GLN A 95 -14.88 -2.94 -8.80
C GLN A 95 -13.52 -2.34 -8.41
N LEU A 96 -13.33 -1.98 -7.14
CA LEU A 96 -12.06 -1.49 -6.62
C LEU A 96 -10.91 -2.49 -6.84
N MET A 97 -11.12 -3.78 -6.57
CA MET A 97 -10.11 -4.81 -6.80
C MET A 97 -9.69 -4.91 -8.28
N THR A 98 -10.61 -4.59 -9.20
CA THR A 98 -10.32 -4.54 -10.64
C THR A 98 -9.60 -3.24 -11.02
N ALA A 99 -9.99 -2.11 -10.41
CA ALA A 99 -9.42 -0.78 -10.69
C ALA A 99 -7.97 -0.63 -10.23
N VAL A 100 -7.59 -1.29 -9.12
CA VAL A 100 -6.21 -1.27 -8.60
C VAL A 100 -5.21 -1.96 -9.55
N ASP A 101 -5.68 -2.94 -10.34
CA ASP A 101 -4.90 -3.66 -11.37
C ASP A 101 -3.46 -4.04 -10.93
N ALA A 102 -3.35 -4.63 -9.74
CA ALA A 102 -2.07 -5.02 -9.15
C ALA A 102 -2.20 -6.32 -8.35
N ASP A 103 -1.07 -6.89 -7.95
CA ASP A 103 -1.05 -8.07 -7.07
C ASP A 103 -1.50 -7.67 -5.65
N ILE A 104 -2.77 -7.93 -5.36
CA ILE A 104 -3.38 -7.58 -4.08
C ILE A 104 -2.75 -8.37 -2.92
N ALA A 105 -2.34 -9.63 -3.11
CA ALA A 105 -1.68 -10.40 -2.08
C ALA A 105 -0.35 -9.75 -1.68
N GLN A 106 0.42 -9.27 -2.66
CA GLN A 106 1.65 -8.54 -2.42
C GLN A 106 1.41 -7.20 -1.70
N LEU A 107 0.39 -6.43 -2.10
CA LEU A 107 0.05 -5.15 -1.46
C LEU A 107 -0.43 -5.32 0.00
N LEU A 108 -1.08 -6.45 0.30
CA LEU A 108 -1.53 -6.83 1.64
C LEU A 108 -0.44 -7.55 2.46
N ILE A 109 0.64 -8.00 1.82
CA ILE A 109 1.75 -8.75 2.43
C ILE A 109 1.24 -10.08 3.04
N VAL A 110 0.46 -10.81 2.26
CA VAL A 110 -0.11 -12.12 2.63
C VAL A 110 0.38 -13.22 1.68
N SER A 111 0.18 -14.50 2.05
CA SER A 111 0.62 -15.61 1.19
C SER A 111 -0.25 -15.79 -0.04
N ASP A 112 -1.55 -15.51 0.09
CA ASP A 112 -2.54 -15.68 -0.96
C ASP A 112 -3.75 -14.76 -0.73
N PHE A 113 -4.44 -14.40 -1.81
CA PHE A 113 -5.59 -13.52 -1.80
C PHE A 113 -6.66 -13.99 -2.79
N GLU A 114 -7.90 -14.09 -2.31
CA GLU A 114 -9.04 -14.52 -3.13
C GLU A 114 -10.24 -13.58 -2.97
N VAL A 115 -10.93 -13.31 -4.08
CA VAL A 115 -12.20 -12.59 -4.08
C VAL A 115 -13.34 -13.57 -4.34
N SER A 116 -14.13 -13.86 -3.32
CA SER A 116 -15.25 -14.79 -3.40
C SER A 116 -16.50 -14.17 -4.05
N LYS A 117 -17.35 -15.05 -4.59
CA LYS A 117 -18.71 -14.75 -5.06
C LYS A 117 -19.78 -15.41 -4.20
N GLU A 118 -19.36 -16.16 -3.19
CA GLU A 118 -20.25 -16.90 -2.30
C GLU A 118 -20.68 -16.04 -1.12
N VAL A 119 -21.58 -16.58 -0.29
CA VAL A 119 -21.96 -15.94 0.97
C VAL A 119 -20.83 -16.12 1.98
N ALA A 120 -20.50 -15.05 2.69
CA ALA A 120 -19.47 -15.10 3.71
C ALA A 120 -19.77 -16.14 4.81
N PRO A 121 -18.79 -16.93 5.24
CA PRO A 121 -18.94 -17.84 6.37
C PRO A 121 -19.10 -17.05 7.68
N SER A 122 -19.61 -17.71 8.73
CA SER A 122 -19.83 -17.11 10.05
C SER A 122 -18.55 -16.64 10.75
N GLU A 123 -17.43 -17.25 10.40
CA GLU A 123 -16.09 -17.01 10.92
C GLU A 123 -15.44 -15.78 10.29
N ALA A 124 -15.98 -15.28 9.17
CA ALA A 124 -15.46 -14.08 8.52
C ALA A 124 -15.79 -12.83 9.34
N VAL A 125 -14.78 -11.97 9.50
CA VAL A 125 -14.91 -10.67 10.15
C VAL A 125 -15.77 -9.77 9.28
N GLN A 126 -16.84 -9.23 9.87
CA GLN A 126 -17.84 -8.44 9.16
C GLN A 126 -17.49 -6.96 9.20
N PHE A 127 -17.55 -6.31 8.04
CA PHE A 127 -17.47 -4.87 7.86
C PHE A 127 -18.73 -4.38 7.14
N GLU A 128 -18.88 -3.06 6.98
CA GLU A 128 -20.05 -2.46 6.33
C GLU A 128 -20.23 -2.94 4.88
N ASP A 129 -19.14 -3.01 4.12
CA ASP A 129 -19.17 -3.27 2.68
C ASP A 129 -18.64 -4.65 2.25
N MET A 130 -18.16 -5.45 3.20
CA MET A 130 -17.54 -6.75 2.92
C MET A 130 -17.40 -7.61 4.17
N ALA A 131 -17.11 -8.88 3.97
CA ALA A 131 -16.58 -9.75 5.01
C ALA A 131 -15.19 -10.28 4.63
N ILE A 132 -14.36 -10.56 5.62
CA ILE A 132 -12.98 -11.01 5.42
C ILE A 132 -12.75 -12.27 6.23
N LEU A 133 -12.35 -13.34 5.55
CA LEU A 133 -11.87 -14.57 6.19
C LEU A 133 -10.35 -14.61 6.10
N VAL A 134 -9.71 -14.96 7.22
CA VAL A 134 -8.27 -15.18 7.33
C VAL A 134 -8.05 -16.65 7.67
N GLU A 135 -7.20 -17.33 6.91
CA GLU A 135 -6.86 -18.76 7.07
C GLU A 135 -5.35 -18.99 7.07
#